data_AF-A0A3B8UF56-F1
#
_entry.id   AF-A0A3B8UF56-F1
#
_cell.length_a   1.000
_cell.length_b   1.000
_cell.length_c   1.000
_cell.angle_alpha   90.00
_cell.angle_beta   90.00
_cell.angle_gamma   90.00
#
_symmetry.space_group_name_H-M   'P 1'
#
loop_
_entity.id
_entity.type
_entity.pdbx_description
1 polymer ?
#
loop_
_entity_poly.entity_id
_entity_poly.type
_entity_poly.pdbx_seq_one_letter_code
_entity_poly.pdbx_strand_id
1 'polypeptide(L)' 'MNASIAALAYLAAGVLFILSLRGLSSPETSRRGNTLGMVGMALAVGV' A
#
# COMPACT_ATOMS: atom_id res chain seq x y z
N MET A 1 9.79 6.86 -16.51
CA MET A 1 9.98 6.77 -15.06
C MET A 1 11.47 6.77 -14.72
N ASN A 2 11.93 7.56 -13.75
CA ASN A 2 13.30 7.44 -13.26
C ASN A 2 13.41 6.19 -12.37
N ALA A 3 14.43 5.36 -12.56
CA ALA A 3 14.59 4.09 -11.84
C ALA A 3 14.60 4.28 -10.31
N SER A 4 15.25 5.33 -9.80
CA SER A 4 15.26 5.64 -8.37
C SER A 4 13.88 6.04 -7.83
N ILE A 5 13.09 6.77 -8.62
CA ILE A 5 11.74 7.18 -8.25
C ILE A 5 10.81 5.96 -8.23
N ALA A 6 10.91 5.07 -9.22
CA ALA A 6 10.17 3.81 -9.25
C ALA A 6 10.48 2.94 -8.02
N ALA A 7 11.76 2.80 -7.68
CA ALA A 7 12.20 2.02 -6.52
C ALA A 7 11.62 2.57 -5.21
N LEU A 8 11.65 3.89 -5.01
CA LEU A 8 11.07 4.54 -3.83
C LEU A 8 9.54 4.37 -3.78
N ALA A 9 8.86 4.49 -4.91
CA ALA A 9 7.42 4.30 -4.97
C ALA A 9 7.03 2.85 -4.66
N TYR A 10 7.72 1.85 -5.22
CA TYR A 10 7.47 0.45 -4.87
C TYR A 10 7.76 0.14 -3.40
N LEU A 11 8.80 0.75 -2.80
CA LEU A 11 9.06 0.64 -1.36
C LEU A 11 7.87 1.19 -0.54
N ALA A 12 7.37 2.38 -0.90
CA ALA A 12 6.20 2.98 -0.24
C ALA A 12 4.93 2.11 -0.41
N ALA A 13 4.68 1.56 -1.60
CA ALA A 13 3.57 0.62 -1.83
C ALA A 13 3.69 -0.62 -0.96
N GLY A 14 4.90 -1.19 -0.82
CA GLY A 14 5.17 -2.33 0.05
C GLY A 14 4.79 -2.06 1.51
N VAL A 15 5.18 -0.89 2.04
CA VAL A 15 4.80 -0.47 3.40
C VAL A 15 3.27 -0.37 3.54
N LEU A 16 2.58 0.22 2.56
CA LEU A 16 1.12 0.33 2.57
C LEU A 16 0.43 -1.04 2.56
N PHE A 17 0.94 -2.02 1.80
CA PHE A 17 0.41 -3.38 1.80
C PHE A 17 0.63 -4.09 3.13
N ILE A 18 1.78 -3.93 3.79
CA ILE A 18 2.02 -4.49 5.12
C ILE A 18 1.01 -3.92 6.13
N LEU A 19 0.77 -2.60 6.11
CA LEU A 19 -0.20 -1.96 6.98
C LEU A 19 -1.66 -2.36 6.64
N SER A 20 -1.96 -2.59 5.36
CA SER A 20 -3.24 -3.12 4.89
C SER A 20 -3.53 -4.49 5.48
N LEU A 21 -2.61 -5.45 5.34
CA LEU A 21 -2.74 -6.81 5.88
C LEU A 21 -2.91 -6.79 7.41
N ARG A 22 -2.14 -5.95 8.12
CA ARG A 22 -2.32 -5.73 9.56
C ARG A 22 -3.73 -5.25 9.89
N GLY A 23 -4.23 -4.25 9.15
CA GLY A 23 -5.57 -3.70 9.37
C GLY A 23 -6.69 -4.69 9.05
N LEU A 24 -6.51 -5.53 8.03
CA LEU A 24 -7.46 -6.57 7.62
C LEU A 24 -7.50 -7.77 8.60
N SER A 25 -6.53 -7.87 9.51
CA SER A 25 -6.44 -8.97 10.48
C SER A 25 -7.42 -8.86 11.66
N SER A 26 -8.16 -7.74 11.80
CA SER A 26 -9.27 -7.63 12.74
C SER A 26 -10.47 -6.87 12.14
N PRO A 27 -11.72 -7.21 12.53
CA PRO A 27 -12.92 -6.52 12.02
C PRO A 27 -12.94 -5.03 12.31
N GLU A 28 -12.43 -4.61 13.48
CA GLU A 28 -12.43 -3.21 13.93
C GLU A 28 -11.56 -2.32 13.04
N THR A 29 -10.42 -2.84 12.58
CA THR A 29 -9.49 -2.11 11.72
C THR A 29 -9.63 -2.42 10.22
N SER A 30 -10.50 -3.36 9.84
CA SER A 30 -10.61 -3.88 8.46
C SER A 30 -10.86 -2.78 7.42
N ARG A 31 -11.76 -1.84 7.72
CA ARG A 31 -12.03 -0.68 6.82
C ARG A 31 -10.78 0.14 6.54
N ARG A 32 -9.98 0.41 7.59
CA ARG A 32 -8.70 1.15 7.46
C ARG A 32 -7.68 0.33 6.66
N GLY A 33 -7.59 -0.98 6.93
CA GLY A 33 -6.75 -1.90 6.16
C GLY A 33 -7.06 -1.83 4.67
N ASN A 34 -8.34 -1.96 4.31
CA ASN A 34 -8.78 -1.88 2.91
C ASN A 34 -8.43 -0.55 2.25
N THR A 35 -8.61 0.59 2.93
CA THR A 35 -8.21 1.90 2.38
C THR A 35 -6.71 2.01 2.11
N LEU A 36 -5.86 1.48 3.01
CA LEU A 36 -4.41 1.47 2.81
C LEU A 36 -4.03 0.58 1.63
N GLY A 37 -4.71 -0.55 1.45
CA GLY A 37 -4.53 -1.44 0.30
C GLY A 37 -4.88 -0.76 -1.02
N MET A 38 -6.00 -0.04 -1.09
CA MET A 38 -6.39 0.71 -2.29
C MET A 38 -5.40 1.82 -2.64
N VAL A 39 -4.89 2.56 -1.64
CA VAL A 39 -3.85 3.59 -1.88
C VAL A 39 -2.54 2.94 -2.35
N GLY A 40 -2.14 1.81 -1.75
CA GLY A 40 -0.96 1.06 -2.17
C GLY A 40 -1.08 0.53 -3.60
N MET A 41 -2.26 0.03 -3.97
CA MET A 41 -2.57 -0.42 -5.34
C MET A 41 -2.53 0.73 -6.35
N ALA A 42 -3.17 1.86 -6.04
CA ALA A 42 -3.15 3.03 -6.92
C ALA A 42 -1.72 3.55 -7.15
N LEU A 43 -0.89 3.57 -6.09
CA LEU A 43 0.51 3.95 -6.18
C LEU A 43 1.32 2.95 -7.03
N ALA A 44 1.15 1.65 -6.80
CA ALA A 44 1.90 0.62 -7.53
C ALA A 44 1.56 0.57 -9.03
N VAL A 45 0.29 0.79 -9.40
CA VAL A 45 -0.15 0.81 -10.81
C VAL A 45 0.24 2.10 -11.52
N GLY A 46 0.32 3.22 -10.79
CA GLY A 46 0.74 4.51 -11.34
C GLY A 46 2.25 4.66 -11.56
N VAL A 47 3.05 3.65 -11.17
CA VAL A 47 4.52 3.61 -11.35
C VAL A 47 4.87 2.86 -12.62
#